data_AF-A0A0F9GGP0-F1
#
_entry.id   AF-A0A0F9GGP0-F1
#
_cell.length_a   1.000
_cell.length_b   1.000
_cell.length_c   1.000
_cell.angle_alpha   90.00
_cell.angle_beta   90.00
_cell.angle_gamma   90.00
#
_symmetry.space_group_name_H-M   'P 1'
#
loop_
_entity.id
_entity.type
_entity.pdbx_description
1 polymer ?
#
loop_
_entity_poly.entity_id
_entity_poly.type
_entity_poly.pdbx_seq_one_letter_code
_entity_poly.pdbx_strand_id
1 'polypeptide(L)'
;MKNLRQRTALLLEGNGEYRKIGHIIDIFLITLIMINVIAIVLESVVTLAHHYKHAFLMLEISSVSIFAIEYLLRFWSCVDRVEYKSLACSDFKRRLKYLLSPLAVIDLLAILPTLLMMFITFDLRFLRVFRLLRIFKLTRYSRAMQLLLQ
;
A
#
# COMPACT_ATOMS: atom_id res chain seq x y z
N MET A 1 -21.12 20.82 3.04
CA MET A 1 -21.13 19.38 2.65
C MET A 1 -19.69 18.96 2.41
N LYS A 2 -19.17 17.93 3.09
CA LYS A 2 -17.79 17.46 2.87
C LYS A 2 -17.70 16.80 1.48
N ASN A 3 -16.78 17.26 0.64
CA ASN A 3 -16.55 16.67 -0.69
C ASN A 3 -16.17 15.18 -0.57
N LEU A 4 -16.48 14.36 -1.57
CA LEU A 4 -16.13 12.92 -1.60
C LEU A 4 -14.65 12.67 -1.26
N ARG A 5 -13.75 13.51 -1.76
CA ARG A 5 -12.30 13.48 -1.48
C ARG A 5 -11.97 13.60 0.01
N GLN A 6 -12.65 14.50 0.72
CA GLN A 6 -12.47 14.70 2.17
C GLN A 6 -13.00 13.51 2.97
N ARG A 7 -14.10 12.90 2.54
CA ARG A 7 -14.62 11.68 3.18
C ARG A 7 -13.64 10.53 3.02
N THR A 8 -13.09 10.34 1.82
CA THR A 8 -12.06 9.33 1.56
C THR A 8 -10.79 9.57 2.37
N ALA A 9 -10.34 10.83 2.48
CA ALA A 9 -9.20 11.18 3.33
C ALA A 9 -9.44 10.81 4.81
N LEU A 10 -10.61 11.18 5.36
CA LEU A 10 -10.97 10.88 6.75
C LEU A 10 -11.12 9.38 7.02
N LEU A 11 -11.70 8.63 6.07
CA LEU A 11 -11.81 7.18 6.14
C LEU A 11 -10.43 6.49 6.19
N LEU A 12 -9.51 6.91 5.32
CA LEU A 12 -8.17 6.33 5.18
C LEU A 12 -7.15 6.81 6.23
N GLU A 13 -7.48 7.87 6.97
CA GLU A 13 -6.72 8.30 8.14
C GLU A 13 -7.28 7.72 9.46
N GLY A 14 -8.49 7.14 9.44
CA GLY A 14 -9.14 6.65 10.65
C GLY A 14 -9.42 7.76 11.69
N ASN A 15 -9.61 9.00 11.24
CA ASN A 15 -9.79 10.15 12.13
C ASN A 15 -11.27 10.49 12.35
N GLY A 16 -11.61 10.88 13.60
CA GLY A 16 -12.96 11.31 13.99
C GLY A 16 -14.02 10.20 13.91
N GLU A 17 -15.15 10.49 13.26
CA GLU A 17 -16.29 9.57 13.16
C GLU A 17 -16.01 8.29 12.36
N TYR A 18 -14.97 8.31 11.51
CA TYR A 18 -14.61 7.18 10.65
C TYR A 18 -13.57 6.25 11.27
N ARG A 19 -13.24 6.42 12.56
CA ARG A 19 -12.18 5.65 13.24
C ARG A 19 -12.40 4.14 13.23
N LYS A 20 -13.65 3.69 13.44
CA LYS A 20 -13.97 2.25 13.41
C LYS A 20 -13.73 1.63 12.03
N ILE A 21 -14.16 2.32 10.97
CA ILE A 21 -14.04 1.85 9.59
C ILE A 21 -12.57 1.89 9.13
N GLY A 22 -11.85 2.97 9.44
CA GLY A 22 -10.41 3.07 9.16
C GLY A 22 -9.64 1.93 9.82
N HIS A 23 -9.96 1.60 11.08
CA HIS A 23 -9.32 0.49 11.78
C HIS A 23 -9.60 -0.88 11.14
N ILE A 24 -10.82 -1.11 10.65
CA ILE A 24 -11.16 -2.34 9.91
C ILE A 24 -10.36 -2.43 8.60
N ILE A 25 -10.23 -1.32 7.87
CA ILE A 25 -9.43 -1.24 6.64
C ILE A 25 -7.96 -1.53 6.96
N ASP A 26 -7.42 -0.94 8.03
CA ASP A 26 -6.04 -1.16 8.46
C ASP A 26 -5.80 -2.63 8.82
N ILE A 27 -6.68 -3.24 9.63
CA ILE A 27 -6.60 -4.67 9.98
C ILE A 27 -6.65 -5.52 8.72
N PHE A 28 -7.59 -5.26 7.81
CA PHE A 28 -7.71 -6.00 6.56
C PHE A 28 -6.42 -5.94 5.72
N LEU A 29 -5.84 -4.75 5.57
CA LEU A 29 -4.60 -4.56 4.80
C LEU A 29 -3.41 -5.23 5.49
N ILE A 30 -3.31 -5.17 6.82
CA ILE A 30 -2.28 -5.89 7.59
C ILE A 30 -2.43 -7.39 7.40
N THR A 31 -3.64 -7.95 7.57
CA THR A 31 -3.91 -9.37 7.36
C THR A 31 -3.54 -9.79 5.94
N LEU A 32 -3.86 -8.98 4.94
CA LEU A 32 -3.48 -9.24 3.56
C LEU A 32 -1.96 -9.27 3.39
N ILE A 33 -1.22 -8.33 3.98
CA ILE A 33 0.26 -8.34 3.98
C ILE A 33 0.79 -9.62 4.62
N MET A 34 0.26 -10.02 5.78
CA MET A 34 0.68 -11.23 6.50
C MET A 34 0.44 -12.48 5.66
N ILE A 35 -0.73 -12.60 5.03
CA ILE A 35 -1.04 -13.70 4.11
C ILE A 35 -0.04 -13.74 2.95
N ASN A 36 0.33 -12.60 2.38
CA ASN A 36 1.32 -12.54 1.32
C ASN A 36 2.72 -12.98 1.78
N VAL A 37 3.13 -12.60 3.00
CA VAL A 37 4.41 -13.04 3.57
C VAL A 37 4.40 -14.56 3.77
N ILE A 38 3.32 -15.12 4.31
CA ILE A 38 3.16 -16.57 4.45
C ILE A 38 3.21 -17.26 3.09
N ALA A 39 2.52 -16.71 2.08
CA ALA A 39 2.56 -17.24 0.71
C ALA A 39 3.97 -17.29 0.15
N ILE A 40 4.80 -16.25 0.37
CA ILE A 40 6.21 -16.23 -0.05
C ILE A 40 7.01 -17.35 0.66
N VAL A 41 6.77 -17.56 1.96
CA VAL A 41 7.42 -18.65 2.70
C VAL A 41 7.00 -20.02 2.15
N LEU A 42 5.72 -20.22 1.86
CA LEU A 42 5.23 -21.47 1.28
C LEU A 42 5.74 -21.69 -0.16
N GLU A 43 5.86 -20.63 -0.95
CA GLU A 43 6.43 -20.66 -2.31
C GLU A 43 7.93 -21.03 -2.30
N SER A 44 8.63 -20.87 -1.16
CA SER A 44 10.03 -21.33 -1.04
C SER A 44 10.18 -22.86 -1.06
N VAL A 45 9.10 -23.60 -0.76
CA VAL A 45 9.09 -25.07 -0.80
C VAL A 45 8.72 -25.53 -2.21
N VAL A 46 9.66 -26.17 -2.91
CA VAL A 46 9.53 -26.54 -4.34
C VAL A 46 8.24 -27.33 -4.64
N THR A 47 7.88 -28.29 -3.78
CA THR A 47 6.67 -29.10 -3.97
C THR A 47 5.39 -28.27 -3.88
N LEU A 48 5.30 -27.37 -2.90
CA LEU A 48 4.17 -26.46 -2.74
C LEU A 48 4.13 -25.41 -3.85
N ALA A 49 5.28 -24.88 -4.25
CA ALA A 49 5.39 -23.90 -5.33
C ALA A 49 4.85 -24.45 -6.65
N HIS A 50 5.14 -25.71 -6.98
CA HIS A 50 4.61 -26.37 -8.17
C HIS A 50 3.12 -26.67 -8.06
N HIS A 51 2.66 -27.18 -6.92
CA HIS A 51 1.26 -27.59 -6.74
C HIS A 51 0.29 -26.39 -6.65
N TYR A 52 0.70 -25.32 -5.95
CA TYR A 52 -0.13 -24.13 -5.68
C TYR A 52 0.26 -22.91 -6.51
N LYS A 53 1.02 -23.09 -7.60
CA LYS A 53 1.50 -22.00 -8.48
C LYS A 53 0.39 -21.01 -8.87
N HIS A 54 -0.77 -21.53 -9.29
CA HIS A 54 -1.91 -20.69 -9.69
C HIS A 54 -2.54 -19.95 -8.50
N ALA A 55 -2.64 -20.60 -7.34
CA ALA A 55 -3.17 -19.96 -6.13
C ALA A 55 -2.27 -18.81 -5.67
N PHE A 56 -0.95 -19.00 -5.65
CA PHE A 56 0.00 -17.93 -5.32
C PHE A 56 -0.07 -16.77 -6.31
N LEU A 57 -0.18 -17.06 -7.60
CA LEU A 57 -0.34 -16.02 -8.63
C LEU A 57 -1.63 -15.22 -8.45
N MET A 58 -2.76 -15.89 -8.20
CA MET A 58 -4.05 -15.21 -7.96
C MET A 58 -4.01 -14.35 -6.69
N LEU A 59 -3.38 -14.86 -5.64
CA LEU A 59 -3.17 -14.13 -4.39
C LEU A 59 -2.29 -12.90 -4.61
N GLU A 60 -1.21 -13.03 -5.37
CA GLU A 60 -0.32 -11.92 -5.70
C GLU A 60 -1.04 -10.84 -6.50
N ILE A 61 -1.74 -11.20 -7.58
CA ILE A 61 -2.45 -10.26 -8.45
C ILE A 61 -3.55 -9.54 -7.65
N SER A 62 -4.40 -10.27 -6.93
CA SER A 62 -5.48 -9.69 -6.13
C SER A 62 -4.96 -8.73 -5.05
N SER A 63 -3.89 -9.12 -4.35
CA SER A 63 -3.29 -8.30 -3.30
C SER A 63 -2.69 -7.02 -3.86
N VAL A 64 -1.97 -7.11 -4.99
CA VAL A 64 -1.38 -5.95 -5.65
C VAL A 64 -2.43 -5.01 -6.21
N SER A 65 -3.52 -5.53 -6.77
CA SER A 65 -4.67 -4.70 -7.18
C SER A 65 -5.26 -3.94 -6.00
N ILE A 66 -5.46 -4.58 -4.85
CA ILE A 66 -5.97 -3.93 -3.64
C ILE A 66 -5.02 -2.83 -3.15
N PHE A 67 -3.72 -3.13 -3.05
CA PHE A 67 -2.72 -2.15 -2.63
C PHE A 67 -2.57 -0.98 -3.63
N ALA A 68 -2.69 -1.24 -4.93
CA ALA A 68 -2.67 -0.20 -5.94
C ALA A 68 -3.90 0.72 -5.83
N ILE A 69 -5.10 0.16 -5.66
CA ILE A 69 -6.33 0.94 -5.43
C ILE A 69 -6.18 1.80 -4.17
N GLU A 70 -5.70 1.21 -3.08
CA GLU A 70 -5.48 1.94 -1.83
C GLU A 70 -4.47 3.08 -1.99
N TYR A 71 -3.36 2.85 -2.70
CA TYR A 71 -2.38 3.88 -3.02
C TYR A 71 -2.98 5.02 -3.86
N LEU A 72 -3.77 4.69 -4.89
CA LEU A 72 -4.43 5.66 -5.75
C LEU A 72 -5.48 6.48 -4.99
N LEU A 73 -6.29 5.85 -4.13
CA LEU A 73 -7.26 6.55 -3.29
C LEU A 73 -6.56 7.56 -2.38
N ARG A 74 -5.43 7.17 -1.78
CA ARG A 74 -4.65 8.06 -0.93
C ARG A 74 -3.96 9.17 -1.72
N PHE A 75 -3.43 8.89 -2.90
CA PHE A 75 -2.91 9.91 -3.81
C PHE A 75 -4.01 10.90 -4.24
N TRP A 76 -5.22 10.42 -4.52
CA TRP A 76 -6.35 11.28 -4.90
C TRP A 76 -6.79 12.19 -3.76
N SER A 77 -6.85 11.64 -2.53
CA SER A 77 -7.30 12.33 -1.33
C SER A 77 -6.22 13.15 -0.60
N CYS A 78 -4.94 13.03 -0.98
CA CYS A 78 -3.82 13.64 -0.23
C CYS A 78 -3.91 15.18 -0.13
N VAL A 79 -4.49 15.83 -1.12
CA VAL A 79 -4.64 17.30 -1.20
C VAL A 79 -5.52 17.86 -0.06
N ASP A 80 -6.48 17.06 0.41
CA ASP A 80 -7.43 17.45 1.45
C ASP A 80 -6.94 17.12 2.88
N ARG A 81 -5.76 16.50 3.02
CA ARG A 81 -5.18 16.21 4.34
C ARG A 81 -4.77 17.50 5.03
N VAL A 82 -4.95 17.56 6.35
CA VAL A 82 -4.67 18.74 7.19
C VAL A 82 -3.26 19.27 6.96
N GLU A 83 -2.28 18.35 6.87
CA GLU A 83 -0.85 18.64 6.70
C GLU A 83 -0.51 19.29 5.35
N TYR A 84 -1.21 18.94 4.27
CA TYR A 84 -0.99 19.54 2.95
C TYR A 84 -1.91 20.73 2.68
N LYS A 85 -3.07 20.79 3.34
CA LYS A 85 -4.05 21.87 3.22
C LYS A 85 -3.50 23.19 3.79
N SER A 86 -2.65 23.13 4.81
CA SER A 86 -2.01 24.32 5.40
C SER A 86 -0.93 24.95 4.52
N LEU A 87 -0.43 24.23 3.50
CA LEU A 87 0.54 24.76 2.54
C LEU A 87 -0.17 25.68 1.54
N ALA A 88 0.25 26.95 1.44
CA ALA A 88 -0.16 27.88 0.40
C ALA A 88 0.51 27.52 -0.95
N CYS A 89 0.14 26.38 -1.52
CA CYS A 89 0.69 25.85 -2.77
C CYS A 89 -0.43 25.27 -3.64
N SER A 90 -0.20 25.22 -4.96
CA SER A 90 -1.09 24.54 -5.90
C SER A 90 -1.26 23.05 -5.57
N ASP A 91 -2.44 22.51 -5.88
CA ASP A 91 -2.79 21.10 -5.67
C ASP A 91 -1.80 20.13 -6.30
N PHE A 92 -1.20 20.50 -7.43
CA PHE A 92 -0.16 19.70 -8.08
C PHE A 92 1.11 19.57 -7.22
N LYS A 93 1.55 20.65 -6.59
CA LYS A 93 2.72 20.65 -5.69
C LYS A 93 2.45 19.80 -4.44
N ARG A 94 1.23 19.84 -3.91
CA ARG A 94 0.81 19.01 -2.76
C ARG A 94 0.88 17.52 -3.10
N ARG A 95 0.39 17.13 -4.28
CA ARG A 95 0.48 15.75 -4.79
C ARG A 95 1.93 15.29 -4.96
N LEU A 96 2.80 16.13 -5.52
CA LEU A 96 4.20 15.80 -5.69
C LEU A 96 4.92 15.63 -4.34
N LYS A 97 4.65 16.52 -3.38
CA LYS A 97 5.20 16.39 -2.02
C LYS A 97 4.71 15.13 -1.30
N TYR A 98 3.46 14.71 -1.56
CA TYR A 98 2.96 13.41 -1.07
C TYR A 98 3.70 12.24 -1.69
N LEU A 99 3.91 12.22 -3.01
CA LEU A 99 4.63 11.13 -3.68
C LEU A 99 6.06 10.95 -3.15
N LEU A 100 6.70 12.04 -2.75
CA LEU A 100 8.05 12.05 -2.16
C LEU A 100 8.05 11.76 -0.64
N SER A 101 6.89 11.61 0.00
CA SER A 101 6.81 11.24 1.41
C SER A 101 7.31 9.81 1.61
N PRO A 102 8.09 9.52 2.67
CA PRO A 102 8.62 8.18 2.92
C PRO A 102 7.52 7.11 2.95
N LEU A 103 6.36 7.41 3.52
CA LEU A 103 5.23 6.47 3.57
C LEU A 103 4.64 6.18 2.18
N ALA A 104 4.55 7.19 1.30
CA ALA A 104 4.05 6.99 -0.05
C ALA A 104 5.06 6.24 -0.94
N VAL A 105 6.35 6.46 -0.71
CA VAL A 105 7.42 5.70 -1.37
C VAL A 105 7.37 4.23 -0.94
N ILE A 106 7.20 3.95 0.35
CA ILE A 106 7.03 2.58 0.87
C ILE A 106 5.83 1.88 0.22
N ASP A 107 4.68 2.57 0.11
CA ASP A 107 3.51 2.02 -0.56
C ASP A 107 3.78 1.70 -2.05
N LEU A 108 4.51 2.58 -2.74
CA LEU A 108 4.89 2.36 -4.13
C LEU A 108 5.83 1.15 -4.25
N LEU A 109 6.85 1.06 -3.39
CA LEU A 109 7.79 -0.06 -3.36
C LEU A 109 7.11 -1.41 -3.03
N ALA A 110 5.99 -1.39 -2.33
CA ALA A 110 5.21 -2.60 -2.04
C ALA A 110 4.50 -3.18 -3.28
N ILE A 111 4.08 -2.33 -4.22
CA ILE A 111 3.36 -2.74 -5.45
C ILE A 111 4.29 -2.86 -6.67
N LEU A 112 5.40 -2.13 -6.67
CA LEU A 112 6.31 -1.98 -7.79
C LEU A 112 6.87 -3.32 -8.32
N PRO A 113 7.33 -4.28 -7.50
CA PRO A 113 7.98 -5.49 -8.01
C PRO A 113 7.04 -6.32 -8.89
N THR A 114 5.80 -6.50 -8.46
CA THR A 114 4.79 -7.24 -9.22
C THR A 114 4.34 -6.45 -10.45
N LEU A 115 4.21 -5.13 -10.35
CA LEU A 115 3.83 -4.29 -11.47
C LEU A 115 4.90 -4.35 -12.58
N LEU A 116 6.18 -4.22 -12.23
CA LEU A 116 7.28 -4.35 -13.20
C LEU A 116 7.30 -5.75 -13.83
N MET A 117 7.06 -6.81 -13.06
CA MET A 117 7.03 -8.18 -13.58
C MET A 117 5.91 -8.43 -14.60
N MET A 118 4.82 -7.67 -14.53
CA MET A 118 3.71 -7.76 -15.50
C MET A 118 3.99 -6.99 -16.80
N PHE A 119 4.69 -5.85 -16.71
CA PHE A 119 4.97 -4.99 -17.87
C PHE A 119 6.31 -5.28 -18.56
N ILE A 120 7.26 -5.90 -17.86
CA ILE A 120 8.64 -6.08 -18.32
C ILE A 120 8.98 -7.58 -18.35
N THR A 121 9.50 -8.07 -19.48
CA THR A 121 9.81 -9.50 -19.73
C THR A 121 11.26 -9.89 -19.48
N PHE A 122 12.09 -8.99 -18.95
CA PHE A 122 13.48 -9.31 -18.55
C PHE A 122 13.53 -10.40 -17.47
N ASP A 123 14.72 -10.96 -17.18
CA ASP A 123 14.91 -11.99 -16.16
C ASP A 123 14.75 -11.41 -14.74
N LEU A 124 13.52 -11.10 -14.37
CA LEU A 124 13.12 -10.42 -13.14
C LEU A 124 13.01 -11.40 -11.95
N ARG A 125 13.76 -12.50 -11.98
CA ARG A 125 13.84 -13.45 -10.86
C ARG A 125 14.28 -12.75 -9.57
N PHE A 126 15.14 -11.74 -9.67
CA PHE A 126 15.54 -10.94 -8.53
C PHE A 126 14.40 -10.07 -7.97
N LEU A 127 13.44 -9.65 -8.80
CA LEU A 127 12.27 -8.88 -8.33
C LEU A 127 11.37 -9.67 -7.38
N ARG A 128 11.46 -11.00 -7.40
CA ARG A 128 10.74 -11.85 -6.44
C ARG A 128 11.16 -11.56 -5.01
N VAL A 129 12.44 -11.26 -4.76
CA VAL A 129 12.93 -10.89 -3.42
C VAL A 129 12.36 -9.54 -2.99
N PHE A 130 12.23 -8.59 -3.92
CA PHE A 130 11.62 -7.29 -3.61
C PHE A 130 10.14 -7.38 -3.25
N ARG A 131 9.45 -8.50 -3.50
CA ARG A 131 8.10 -8.71 -2.95
C ARG A 131 8.09 -8.61 -1.42
N LEU A 132 9.19 -8.97 -0.75
CA LEU A 132 9.34 -8.80 0.71
C LEU A 132 9.25 -7.33 1.14
N LEU A 133 9.55 -6.37 0.25
CA LEU A 133 9.40 -4.94 0.55
C LEU A 133 7.96 -4.57 0.95
N ARG A 134 6.96 -5.36 0.55
CA ARG A 134 5.56 -5.14 0.98
C ARG A 134 5.40 -5.19 2.50
N ILE A 135 6.30 -5.88 3.23
CA ILE A 135 6.27 -5.90 4.70
C ILE A 135 6.50 -4.49 5.28
N PHE A 136 7.26 -3.64 4.60
CA PHE A 136 7.48 -2.27 5.04
C PHE A 136 6.19 -1.46 5.04
N LYS A 137 5.17 -1.84 4.27
CA LYS A 137 3.84 -1.21 4.34
C LYS A 137 3.22 -1.30 5.75
N LEU A 138 3.65 -2.27 6.58
CA LEU A 138 3.26 -2.35 7.99
C LEU A 138 3.70 -1.14 8.83
N THR A 139 4.81 -0.49 8.46
CA THR A 139 5.28 0.73 9.14
C THR A 139 4.21 1.81 9.15
N ARG A 140 3.36 1.86 8.12
CA ARG A 140 2.28 2.82 8.03
C ARG A 140 1.16 2.56 9.02
N TYR A 141 0.90 1.32 9.41
CA TYR A 141 -0.16 1.01 10.38
C TYR A 141 0.37 1.02 11.82
N SER A 142 1.69 1.05 11.99
CA SER A 142 2.31 1.27 13.29
C SER A 142 2.24 2.74 13.68
N ARG A 143 1.38 3.06 14.66
CA ARG A 143 1.24 4.41 15.20
C ARG A 143 2.55 4.98 15.76
N ALA A 144 3.41 4.12 16.30
CA ALA A 144 4.73 4.52 16.79
C ALA A 144 5.65 4.96 15.64
N MET A 145 5.65 4.23 14.52
CA MET A 145 6.46 4.58 13.35
C MET A 145 5.94 5.84 12.65
N GLN A 146 4.62 6.05 12.62
CA GLN A 146 4.04 7.29 12.11
C GLN A 146 4.55 8.52 12.87
N LEU A 147 4.62 8.44 14.20
CA LEU A 147 5.12 9.54 15.04
C LEU A 147 6.63 9.79 14.88
N LEU A 148 7.42 8.75 14.55
CA LEU A 148 8.86 8.87 14.33
C LEU A 148 9.23 9.44 12.96
N LEU A 149 8.34 9.30 11.97
CA LEU A 149 8.57 9.72 10.58
C LEU A 149 7.88 11.05 10.21
N GLN A 150 7.21 11.68 11.18
CA GLN A 150 6.63 13.03 11.09
C GLN A 150 7.62 14.06 11.66
#